data_AF-A0A7K0A708-F1
#
_entry.id   AF-A0A7K0A708-F1
#
_cell.length_a   1.000
_cell.length_b   1.000
_cell.length_c   1.000
_cell.angle_alpha   90.00
_cell.angle_beta   90.00
_cell.angle_gamma   90.00
#
_symmetry.space_group_name_H-M   'P 1'
#
loop_
_entity.id
_entity.type
_entity.pdbx_description
1 polymer ?
#
loop_
_entity_poly.entity_id
_entity_poly.type
_entity_poly.pdbx_seq_one_letter_code
_entity_poly.pdbx_strand_id
1 'polypeptide(L)' 'MHQAKRCLLDWLGVTLAGSRDPAASVLVTVAAELGPEGDTTMLGTGRRAGLLPAVLANGFMAHVLDFDDT' A
#
# COMPACT_ATOMS: atom_id res chain seq x y z
N MET A 1 -23.25 -4.86 8.43
CA MET A 1 -22.33 -4.07 7.57
C MET A 1 -21.57 -2.94 8.29
N HIS A 2 -21.92 -2.57 9.53
CA HIS A 2 -21.23 -1.49 10.24
C HIS A 2 -19.73 -1.77 10.47
N GLN A 3 -19.39 -3.00 10.91
CA GLN A 3 -17.98 -3.34 11.16
C GLN A 3 -17.14 -3.40 9.90
N ALA A 4 -17.67 -3.94 8.79
CA ALA A 4 -16.94 -3.97 7.52
C ALA A 4 -16.50 -2.57 7.04
N LYS A 5 -17.36 -1.56 7.20
CA LYS A 5 -17.02 -0.16 6.86
C LYS A 5 -15.90 0.37 7.76
N ARG A 6 -15.94 0.07 9.06
CA ARG A 6 -14.91 0.47 10.01
C ARG A 6 -13.57 -0.19 9.71
N CYS A 7 -13.56 -1.51 9.46
CA CYS A 7 -12.35 -2.24 9.08
C CYS A 7 -11.74 -1.68 7.79
N LEU A 8 -12.56 -1.32 6.80
CA LEU A 8 -12.06 -0.71 5.56
C LEU A 8 -11.45 0.68 5.81
N LEU A 9 -12.10 1.53 6.61
CA LEU A 9 -11.58 2.85 6.95
C LEU A 9 -10.29 2.77 7.76
N ASP A 10 -10.21 1.81 8.68
CA ASP A 10 -9.04 1.52 9.50
C ASP A 10 -7.86 1.10 8.60
N TRP A 11 -8.07 0.08 7.76
CA TRP A 11 -7.10 -0.37 6.77
C TRP A 11 -6.62 0.77 5.85
N LEU A 12 -7.54 1.60 5.36
CA LEU A 12 -7.19 2.74 4.50
C LEU A 12 -6.33 3.76 5.27
N GLY A 13 -6.66 4.02 6.53
CA GLY A 13 -5.91 4.93 7.40
C GLY A 13 -4.47 4.48 7.61
N VAL A 14 -4.27 3.23 8.04
CA VAL A 14 -2.93 2.67 8.26
C VAL A 14 -2.14 2.57 6.97
N THR A 15 -2.76 2.18 5.85
CA THR A 15 -2.10 2.11 4.54
C THR A 15 -1.60 3.47 4.08
N LEU A 16 -2.43 4.52 4.21
CA LEU A 16 -2.02 5.88 3.85
C LEU A 16 -0.91 6.41 4.76
N ALA A 17 -0.95 6.10 6.05
CA ALA A 17 0.11 6.46 6.96
C ALA A 17 1.42 5.72 6.62
N GLY A 18 1.36 4.41 6.37
CA GLY A 18 2.51 3.59 6.00
C GLY A 18 3.10 3.91 4.63
N SER A 19 2.32 4.52 3.72
CA SER A 19 2.85 5.00 2.43
C SER A 19 3.96 6.05 2.54
N ARG A 20 4.10 6.68 3.71
CA ARG A 20 5.13 7.67 4.00
C ARG A 20 6.37 7.07 4.68
N ASP A 21 6.35 5.76 4.95
CA ASP A 21 7.51 5.07 5.51
C ASP A 21 8.65 4.97 4.47
N PRO A 22 9.93 5.19 4.85
CA PRO A 22 11.05 5.04 3.94
C PRO A 22 11.11 3.70 3.22
N ALA A 23 10.75 2.59 3.88
CA ALA A 23 10.72 1.26 3.27
C ALA A 23 9.63 1.15 2.19
N ALA A 24 8.51 1.86 2.35
CA ALA A 24 7.46 1.91 1.34
C ALA A 24 7.96 2.57 0.04
N SER A 25 8.83 3.60 0.13
CA SER A 25 9.39 4.25 -1.07
C SER A 25 10.20 3.30 -1.96
N VAL A 26 10.96 2.39 -1.34
CA VAL A 26 11.76 1.38 -2.05
C VAL A 26 10.83 0.42 -2.78
N LEU A 27 9.82 -0.10 -2.08
CA LEU A 27 8.87 -1.04 -2.65
C LEU A 27 8.04 -0.41 -3.78
N VAL A 28 7.60 0.84 -3.63
CA VAL A 28 6.85 1.58 -4.66
C VAL A 28 7.70 1.79 -5.91
N THR A 29 8.99 2.05 -5.74
CA THR A 29 9.93 2.18 -6.86
C THR A 29 10.04 0.86 -7.62
N VAL A 30 10.30 -0.25 -6.91
CA VAL A 30 10.36 -1.59 -7.51
C VAL A 30 9.03 -1.98 -8.16
N ALA A 31 7.91 -1.75 -7.49
CA ALA A 31 6.57 -2.05 -7.97
C ALA A 31 6.21 -1.30 -9.26
N ALA A 32 6.70 -0.07 -9.40
CA ALA A 32 6.47 0.71 -10.61
C ALA A 32 7.41 0.36 -11.77
N GLU A 33 8.52 -0.32 -11.50
CA GLU A 33 9.42 -0.88 -12.53
C GLU A 33 9.01 -2.30 -12.94
N LEU A 34 8.16 -2.97 -12.15
CA LEU A 34 7.63 -4.29 -12.43
C LEU A 34 6.51 -4.24 -13.47
N GLY A 35 6.92 -4.23 -14.74
CA GLY A 35 6.03 -4.32 -15.89
C GLY A 35 5.45 -2.97 -16.33
N PRO A 36 4.58 -2.97 -17.36
CA PRO A 36 3.95 -1.75 -17.84
C PRO A 36 3.05 -1.13 -16.76
N GLU A 37 2.90 0.20 -16.83
CA GLU A 37 2.00 0.93 -15.96
C GLU A 37 0.57 0.37 -16.11
N GLY A 38 0.00 -0.09 -14.99
CA GLY A 38 -1.33 -0.70 -14.95
C GLY A 38 -2.37 0.25 -14.37
N ASP A 39 -3.62 -0.21 -14.29
CA ASP A 39 -4.74 0.61 -13.80
C ASP A 39 -4.96 0.51 -12.27
N THR A 40 -4.07 -0.15 -11.54
CA THR A 40 -4.22 -0.33 -10.08
C THR A 40 -3.41 0.72 -9.33
N THR A 41 -4.07 1.39 -8.38
CA THR A 41 -3.47 2.49 -7.62
C THR A 41 -2.66 1.98 -6.42
N MET A 42 -1.45 2.50 -6.26
CA MET A 42 -0.69 2.40 -5.01
C MET A 42 -1.09 3.58 -4.10
N LEU A 43 -1.74 3.29 -2.98
CA LEU A 43 -2.38 4.29 -2.13
C LEU A 43 -1.33 5.21 -1.48
N GLY A 44 -1.56 6.53 -1.55
CA GLY A 44 -0.70 7.53 -0.93
C GLY A 44 0.57 7.91 -1.71
N THR A 45 0.83 7.28 -2.87
CA THR A 45 2.10 7.45 -3.61
C THR A 45 1.96 8.23 -4.91
N GLY A 46 0.73 8.43 -5.40
CA GLY A 46 0.46 9.05 -6.71
C GLY A 46 0.85 8.20 -7.92
N ARG A 47 1.20 6.93 -7.70
CA ARG A 47 1.68 5.99 -8.74
C ARG A 47 0.65 4.89 -8.99
N ARG A 48 0.72 4.29 -10.18
CA ARG A 48 -0.05 3.10 -10.54
C ARG A 48 0.88 1.98 -11.01
N ALA A 49 0.41 0.75 -10.91
CA ALA A 49 1.11 -0.43 -11.39
C ALA A 49 0.09 -1.52 -11.81
N GLY A 50 0.61 -2.62 -12.35
CA GLY A 50 -0.19 -3.84 -12.55
C GLY A 50 -0.82 -4.32 -11.24
N LEU A 51 -1.85 -5.16 -11.36
CA LEU A 51 -2.63 -5.64 -10.21
C LEU A 51 -1.74 -6.23 -9.09
N LEU A 52 -0.86 -7.16 -9.43
CA LEU A 52 0.01 -7.84 -8.48
C LEU A 52 0.96 -6.88 -7.73
N PRO A 53 1.81 -6.08 -8.40
CA PRO A 53 2.72 -5.17 -7.71
C PRO A 53 1.99 -4.08 -6.90
N ALA A 54 0.85 -3.58 -7.39
CA ALA A 54 0.07 -2.59 -6.64
C ALA A 54 -0.57 -3.17 -5.38
N VAL A 55 -1.11 -4.40 -5.44
CA VAL A 55 -1.67 -5.09 -4.27
C VAL A 55 -0.56 -5.39 -3.25
N LEU A 56 0.62 -5.83 -3.71
CA LEU A 56 1.76 -6.06 -2.84
C LEU A 56 2.18 -4.77 -2.11
N ALA A 57 2.30 -3.66 -2.85
CA ALA A 57 2.64 -2.36 -2.27
C ALA A 57 1.61 -1.91 -1.23
N ASN A 58 0.31 -1.98 -1.56
CA ASN A 58 -0.75 -1.58 -0.62
C ASN A 58 -0.78 -2.48 0.62
N GLY A 59 -0.61 -3.79 0.46
CA GLY A 59 -0.54 -4.73 1.59
C GLY A 59 0.65 -4.46 2.50
N PHE A 60 1.82 -4.19 1.93
CA PHE A 60 3.00 -3.80 2.70
C PHE A 60 2.77 -2.50 3.47
N MET A 61 2.26 -1.45 2.81
CA MET A 61 1.99 -0.16 3.44
C MET A 61 0.93 -0.26 4.55
N ALA A 62 0.01 -1.21 4.47
CA ALA A 62 -0.96 -1.47 5.53
C ALA A 62 -0.34 -2.08 6.81
N HIS A 63 0.88 -2.63 6.71
CA HIS A 63 1.57 -3.34 7.80
C HIS A 63 2.93 -2.74 8.17
N VAL A 64 3.49 -1.83 7.36
CA VAL A 64 4.84 -1.29 7.60
C VAL A 64 4.93 -0.45 8.88
N LEU A 65 3.82 0.14 9.33
CA LEU A 65 3.77 0.83 10.62
C LEU A 65 3.64 -0.12 11.81
N ASP A 66 3.21 -1.35 11.54
CA ASP A 66 3.18 -2.46 12.49
C ASP A 66 4.49 -3.27 12.44
N PHE A 67 5.58 -2.75 11.82
CA PHE A 67 6.88 -3.45 11.80
C PHE A 67 7.22 -3.87 13.23
N ASP A 68 7.26 -5.19 13.41
CA ASP A 68 6.85 -5.95 14.59
C ASP A 68 7.36 -5.42 15.95
N ASP A 69 6.45 -5.18 16.90
CA ASP A 69 6.78 -5.38 18.32
C ASP A 69 7.00 -6.90 18.53
N THR A 70 8.25 -7.35 18.35
CA THR A 70 9.02 -8.05 19.40
C THR A 70 10.53 -7.89 19.15
#